data_AF-A0A0A5G7I3-F1
#
_entry.id   AF-A0A0A5G7I3-F1
#
_cell.length_a   1.000
_cell.length_b   1.000
_cell.length_c   1.000
_cell.angle_alpha   90.00
_cell.angle_beta   90.00
_cell.angle_gamma   90.00
#
_symmetry.space_group_name_H-M   'P 1'
#
loop_
_entity.id
_entity.type
_entity.pdbx_description
1 polymer ?
#
loop_
_entity_poly.entity_id
_entity_poly.type
_entity_poly.pdbx_seq_one_letter_code
_entity_poly.pdbx_strand_id
1 'polypeptide(L)'
;MHRNGIANALTVFGVVEMIAGVIIGLVLGDEFGATLGFSVFITSIVNGFLFLGFAEVIKLLEWSNENNYSNNKDIAKKLDKLIELQEQNSSQENEDNLKNKSKYNTKDTIEKTTEIEGEPDEYFNAPSQVALTIKSNYPKQWDGMKAVKATPFKSYYVTVFNTYFEIVKLDEHTPKIIDQNTDSNYEEIHKWIEQNKNKF
;
A
#
# COMPACT_ATOMS: atom_id res chain seq x y z
N MET A 1 14.04 -10.32 16.09
CA MET A 1 14.74 -9.29 15.28
C MET A 1 15.37 -10.00 14.11
N HIS A 2 14.72 -9.95 12.94
CA HIS A 2 15.36 -10.40 11.71
C HIS A 2 16.56 -9.46 11.48
N ARG A 3 17.75 -10.03 11.26
CA ARG A 3 18.93 -9.21 10.99
C ARG A 3 19.04 -9.11 9.48
N ASN A 4 19.03 -7.91 8.92
CA ASN A 4 19.36 -7.75 7.51
C ASN A 4 20.75 -8.33 7.23
N GLY A 5 20.80 -9.40 6.45
CA GLY A 5 22.08 -9.96 6.00
C GLY A 5 22.89 -8.91 5.23
N ILE A 6 22.20 -8.06 4.46
CA ILE A 6 22.82 -7.06 3.58
C ILE A 6 23.41 -5.90 4.41
N ALA A 7 22.65 -5.33 5.35
CA ALA A 7 23.15 -4.24 6.17
C ALA A 7 24.30 -4.67 7.10
N ASN A 8 24.23 -5.90 7.61
CA ASN A 8 25.32 -6.45 8.41
C ASN A 8 26.58 -6.68 7.57
N ALA A 9 26.44 -7.16 6.33
CA ALA A 9 27.57 -7.30 5.41
C ALA A 9 28.21 -5.94 5.08
N LEU A 10 27.43 -4.90 4.77
CA LEU A 10 27.97 -3.55 4.54
C LEU A 10 28.72 -3.00 5.76
N THR A 11 28.21 -3.26 6.96
CA THR A 11 28.87 -2.86 8.20
C THR A 11 30.26 -3.50 8.32
N VAL A 12 30.35 -4.81 8.05
CA VAL A 12 31.61 -5.54 8.05
C VAL A 12 32.56 -5.02 6.98
N PHE A 13 32.08 -4.78 5.76
CA PHE A 13 32.90 -4.20 4.69
C PHE A 13 33.45 -2.83 5.05
N GLY A 14 32.64 -1.93 5.64
CA GLY A 14 33.11 -0.63 6.09
C GLY A 14 34.23 -0.73 7.14
N VAL A 15 34.11 -1.65 8.11
CA VAL A 15 35.14 -1.87 9.13
C VAL A 15 36.42 -2.47 8.53
N VAL A 16 36.29 -3.47 7.66
CA VAL A 16 37.44 -4.09 6.99
C VAL A 16 38.17 -3.09 6.11
N GLU A 17 37.46 -2.26 5.36
CA GLU A 17 38.02 -1.21 4.51
C GLU A 17 38.84 -0.20 5.33
N MET A 18 38.34 0.22 6.49
CA MET A 18 39.10 1.12 7.38
C MET A 18 40.39 0.47 7.87
N ILE A 19 40.36 -0.79 8.29
CA ILE A 19 41.56 -1.50 8.76
C ILE A 19 42.56 -1.67 7.62
N ALA A 20 42.09 -2.10 6.44
CA ALA A 20 42.92 -2.29 5.25
C ALA A 20 43.56 -0.97 4.80
N GLY A 21 42.79 0.12 4.79
CA GLY A 21 43.27 1.44 4.41
C GLY A 21 44.34 2.01 5.35
N VAL A 22 44.26 1.71 6.66
CA VAL A 22 45.33 2.05 7.60
C VAL A 22 46.63 1.31 7.26
N ILE A 23 46.55 -0.01 7.02
CA ILE A 23 47.72 -0.83 6.71
C ILE A 23 48.34 -0.39 5.38
N ILE A 24 47.52 -0.23 4.34
CA ILE A 24 47.96 0.20 3.01
C ILE A 24 48.53 1.62 3.07
N GLY A 25 47.90 2.53 3.82
CA GLY A 25 48.39 3.89 3.99
C GLY A 25 49.76 3.95 4.66
N LEU A 26 50.03 3.08 5.64
CA LEU A 26 51.35 2.98 6.28
C LEU A 26 52.41 2.44 5.32
N VAL A 27 52.11 1.36 4.58
CA VAL A 27 53.03 0.76 3.60
C VAL A 27 53.38 1.77 2.49
N LEU A 28 52.36 2.41 1.90
CA LEU A 28 52.57 3.40 0.84
C LEU A 28 53.23 4.68 1.37
N GLY A 29 52.99 5.04 2.63
CA GLY A 29 53.63 6.18 3.28
C GLY A 29 55.14 6.01 3.45
N ASP A 30 55.59 4.77 3.72
CA ASP A 30 57.00 4.41 3.83
C ASP A 30 57.70 4.40 2.46
N GLU A 31 57.05 3.80 1.44
CA GLU A 31 57.64 3.65 0.10
C GLU A 31 57.59 4.93 -0.76
N PHE A 32 56.47 5.65 -0.75
CA PHE A 32 56.19 6.77 -1.67
C PHE A 32 56.09 8.13 -0.97
N GLY A 33 56.24 8.15 0.37
CA GLY A 33 56.25 9.35 1.18
C GLY A 33 54.95 9.61 1.94
N ALA A 34 55.10 10.31 3.07
CA ALA A 34 54.03 10.51 4.05
C ALA A 34 52.76 11.16 3.49
N THR A 35 52.88 12.06 2.50
CA THR A 35 51.72 12.74 1.88
C THR A 35 50.79 11.74 1.19
N LEU A 36 51.33 10.78 0.45
CA LEU A 36 50.54 9.79 -0.27
C LEU A 36 49.90 8.79 0.69
N GLY A 37 50.68 8.31 1.68
CA GLY A 37 50.16 7.44 2.74
C GLY A 37 49.03 8.09 3.54
N PHE A 38 49.16 9.37 3.90
CA PHE A 38 48.14 10.12 4.61
C PHE A 38 46.88 10.34 3.77
N SER A 39 47.04 10.61 2.47
CA SER A 39 45.89 10.71 1.56
C SER A 39 45.09 9.42 1.51
N VAL A 40 45.76 8.28 1.35
CA VAL A 40 45.09 6.96 1.29
C VAL A 40 44.42 6.63 2.62
N PHE A 41 45.07 6.92 3.75
CA PHE A 41 44.48 6.77 5.09
C PHE A 41 43.18 7.56 5.22
N ILE A 42 43.17 8.86 4.89
CA ILE A 42 41.96 9.69 5.00
C ILE A 42 40.86 9.20 4.05
N THR A 43 41.19 8.88 2.81
CA THR A 43 40.21 8.37 1.84
C THR A 43 39.56 7.07 2.33
N SER A 44 40.33 6.15 2.91
CA SER A 44 39.79 4.90 3.46
C SER A 44 38.83 5.11 4.63
N ILE A 45 39.13 6.07 5.51
CA ILE A 45 38.24 6.45 6.63
C ILE A 45 36.92 7.02 6.10
N VAL A 46 36.99 7.96 5.15
CA VAL A 46 35.80 8.57 4.55
C VAL A 46 34.92 7.51 3.88
N ASN A 47 35.51 6.60 3.10
CA ASN A 47 34.79 5.50 2.46
C ASN A 47 34.20 4.52 3.49
N GLY A 48 34.94 4.20 4.54
CA GLY A 48 34.45 3.36 5.65
C GLY A 48 33.21 3.94 6.32
N PHE A 49 33.23 5.24 6.64
CA PHE A 49 32.06 5.93 7.18
C PHE A 49 30.88 5.96 6.20
N LEU A 50 31.14 6.09 4.91
CA LEU A 50 30.11 6.04 3.87
C LEU A 50 29.42 4.68 3.81
N PHE A 51 30.16 3.57 3.91
CA PHE A 51 29.58 2.23 4.01
C PHE A 51 28.77 2.03 5.29
N LEU A 52 29.27 2.51 6.44
CA LEU A 52 28.53 2.46 7.71
C LEU A 52 27.24 3.27 7.64
N GLY A 53 27.27 4.45 7.02
CA GLY A 53 26.09 5.29 6.80
C GLY A 53 25.03 4.58 5.96
N PHE A 54 25.43 3.96 4.84
CA PHE A 54 24.50 3.18 4.03
C PHE A 54 23.95 1.95 4.76
N ALA A 55 24.76 1.24 5.54
CA ALA A 55 24.29 0.13 6.35
C ALA A 55 23.17 0.57 7.30
N GLU A 56 23.31 1.73 7.93
CA GLU A 56 22.32 2.26 8.86
C GLU A 56 21.03 2.69 8.15
N VAL A 57 21.14 3.34 6.99
CA VAL A 57 19.97 3.67 6.16
C VAL A 57 19.20 2.40 5.76
N ILE A 58 19.88 1.33 5.38
CA ILE A 58 19.23 0.06 5.03
C ILE A 58 18.51 -0.56 6.23
N LYS A 59 19.12 -0.57 7.43
CA LYS A 59 18.45 -1.05 8.65
C LYS A 59 17.20 -0.24 8.96
N LEU A 60 17.26 1.08 8.80
CA LEU A 60 16.12 1.97 9.03
C LEU A 60 14.99 1.68 8.04
N LEU A 61 15.33 1.43 6.76
CA LEU A 61 14.34 1.06 5.74
C LEU A 61 13.69 -0.29 6.03
N GLU A 62 14.45 -1.30 6.43
CA GLU A 62 13.90 -2.61 6.80
C GLU A 62 12.99 -2.51 8.02
N TRP A 63 13.42 -1.79 9.07
CA TRP A 63 12.60 -1.59 10.27
C TRP A 63 11.27 -0.88 9.96
N SER A 64 11.31 0.15 9.10
CA SER A 64 10.10 0.84 8.65
C SER A 64 9.18 -0.11 7.87
N ASN A 65 9.73 -0.93 6.98
CA ASN A 65 8.96 -1.88 6.19
C ASN A 65 8.33 -2.99 7.06
N GLU A 66 9.10 -3.60 7.97
CA GLU A 66 8.64 -4.65 8.88
C GLU A 66 7.52 -4.15 9.82
N ASN A 67 7.65 -2.93 10.34
CA ASN A 67 6.62 -2.32 11.19
C ASN A 67 5.31 -2.09 10.43
N ASN A 68 5.38 -1.63 9.18
CA ASN A 68 4.19 -1.43 8.35
C ASN A 68 3.50 -2.78 8.02
N TYR A 69 4.30 -3.82 7.75
CA TYR A 69 3.76 -5.14 7.43
C TYR A 69 3.12 -5.83 8.65
N SER A 70 3.75 -5.74 9.82
CA SER A 70 3.26 -6.37 11.05
C SER A 70 1.95 -5.74 11.54
N ASN A 71 1.84 -4.41 11.48
CA ASN A 71 0.61 -3.71 11.86
C ASN A 71 -0.59 -4.11 10.99
N ASN A 72 -0.39 -4.23 9.67
CA ASN A 72 -1.46 -4.65 8.76
C ASN A 72 -1.88 -6.11 8.99
N LYS A 73 -0.94 -7.00 9.33
CA LYS A 73 -1.26 -8.40 9.62
C LYS A 73 -2.10 -8.55 10.89
N ASP A 74 -1.81 -7.77 11.93
CA ASP A 74 -2.58 -7.80 13.17
C ASP A 74 -3.97 -7.17 13.01
N ILE A 75 -4.08 -6.14 12.16
CA ILE A 75 -5.37 -5.56 11.76
C ILE A 75 -6.21 -6.60 11.00
N ALA A 76 -5.63 -7.29 10.02
CA ALA A 76 -6.32 -8.34 9.25
C ALA A 76 -6.84 -9.46 10.18
N LYS A 77 -6.01 -9.97 11.09
CA LYS A 77 -6.43 -10.98 12.07
C LYS A 77 -7.55 -10.50 12.98
N LYS A 78 -7.56 -9.22 13.38
CA LYS A 78 -8.66 -8.65 14.17
C LYS A 78 -9.94 -8.56 13.36
N LEU A 79 -9.85 -8.18 12.09
CA LEU A 79 -10.99 -8.14 11.16
C LEU A 79 -11.59 -9.53 10.97
N ASP A 80 -10.78 -10.54 10.68
CA ASP A 80 -11.27 -11.93 10.53
C ASP A 80 -12.03 -12.40 11.79
N LYS A 81 -11.46 -12.10 12.97
CA LYS A 81 -12.10 -12.45 14.24
C LYS A 81 -13.41 -11.69 14.48
N LEU A 82 -13.50 -10.43 14.03
CA LEU A 82 -14.74 -9.64 14.15
C LEU A 82 -15.82 -10.14 13.20
N ILE A 83 -15.45 -10.56 11.98
CA ILE A 83 -16.36 -11.17 11.00
C ILE A 83 -16.93 -12.48 11.56
N GLU A 84 -16.07 -13.34 12.11
CA GLU A 84 -16.50 -14.61 12.73
C GLU A 84 -17.45 -14.39 13.92
N LEU A 85 -17.20 -13.37 14.75
CA LEU A 85 -18.10 -12.98 15.85
C LEU A 85 -19.44 -12.44 15.34
N GLN A 86 -19.44 -11.71 14.23
CA GLN A 86 -20.65 -11.20 13.62
C GLN A 86 -21.52 -12.35 13.07
N GLU A 87 -20.92 -13.32 12.38
CA GLU A 87 -21.64 -14.51 11.88
C GLU A 87 -22.27 -15.33 13.01
N GLN A 88 -21.57 -15.48 14.14
CA GLN A 88 -22.12 -16.15 15.33
C GLN A 88 -23.31 -15.40 15.93
N ASN A 89 -23.23 -14.07 16.06
CA ASN A 89 -24.32 -13.27 16.60
C ASN A 89 -25.55 -13.24 15.67
N SER A 90 -25.36 -13.18 14.35
CA SER A 90 -26.47 -13.22 13.37
C SER A 90 -27.19 -14.57 13.30
N SER A 91 -26.49 -15.65 13.64
CA SER A 91 -27.10 -16.99 13.74
C SER A 91 -27.94 -17.13 15.02
N GLN A 92 -27.51 -16.53 16.12
CA GLN A 92 -28.25 -16.53 17.39
C GLN A 92 -29.51 -15.63 17.35
N GLU A 93 -29.42 -14.47 16.71
CA GLU A 93 -30.57 -13.54 16.57
C GLU A 93 -31.69 -14.09 15.67
N ASN A 94 -31.36 -14.95 14.70
CA ASN A 94 -32.35 -15.63 13.87
C ASN A 94 -33.04 -16.80 14.59
N GLU A 95 -32.36 -17.51 15.50
CA GLU A 95 -32.97 -18.60 16.26
C GLU A 95 -33.99 -18.08 17.30
N ASP A 96 -33.72 -16.93 17.92
CA ASP A 96 -34.65 -16.28 18.86
C ASP A 96 -35.83 -15.62 18.15
N ASN A 97 -35.64 -15.12 16.92
CA ASN A 97 -36.74 -14.60 16.09
C ASN A 97 -37.64 -15.68 15.48
N LEU A 98 -37.12 -16.90 15.20
CA LEU A 98 -37.93 -18.02 14.71
C LEU A 98 -38.88 -18.59 15.78
N LYS A 99 -38.53 -18.51 17.07
CA LYS A 99 -39.44 -18.88 18.17
C LYS A 99 -40.59 -17.89 18.39
N ASN A 100 -40.47 -16.66 17.88
CA ASN A 100 -41.49 -15.62 18.04
C ASN A 100 -42.43 -15.45 16.83
N LYS A 101 -42.10 -16.03 15.65
CA LYS A 101 -42.90 -15.90 14.42
C LYS A 101 -43.86 -17.05 14.11
N SER A 102 -43.96 -18.10 14.92
CA SER A 102 -44.88 -19.22 14.67
C SER A 102 -46.37 -18.94 15.02
N LYS A 103 -46.81 -17.68 15.09
CA LYS A 103 -48.17 -17.33 15.55
C LYS A 103 -49.06 -16.55 14.57
N TYR A 104 -48.65 -16.29 13.32
CA TYR A 104 -49.57 -15.71 12.33
C TYR A 104 -49.42 -16.30 10.91
N ASN A 105 -50.51 -16.96 10.49
CA ASN A 105 -50.95 -17.38 9.14
C ASN A 105 -50.39 -16.53 7.99
N THR A 106 -49.82 -17.10 6.91
CA THR A 106 -50.44 -17.86 5.78
C THR A 106 -51.76 -17.30 5.27
N LYS A 107 -51.71 -16.48 4.22
CA LYS A 107 -52.48 -16.68 2.97
C LYS A 107 -52.16 -15.62 1.89
N ASP A 108 -52.06 -16.13 0.67
CA ASP A 108 -52.32 -15.53 -0.65
C ASP A 108 -51.30 -14.57 -1.30
N THR A 109 -50.65 -15.04 -2.38
CA THR A 109 -50.85 -14.57 -3.80
C THR A 109 -49.55 -14.61 -4.64
N ILE A 110 -49.48 -15.62 -5.52
CA ILE A 110 -49.16 -15.67 -6.97
C ILE A 110 -48.24 -14.60 -7.63
N GLU A 111 -47.19 -15.14 -8.27
CA GLU A 111 -46.47 -14.81 -9.53
C GLU A 111 -46.26 -13.35 -10.00
N LYS A 112 -44.98 -12.97 -10.22
CA LYS A 112 -44.46 -12.53 -11.53
C LYS A 112 -42.93 -12.32 -11.57
N THR A 113 -42.34 -12.89 -12.62
CA THR A 113 -41.14 -12.55 -13.43
C THR A 113 -40.14 -11.46 -12.98
N THR A 114 -38.85 -11.81 -12.95
CA THR A 114 -37.66 -11.08 -13.52
C THR A 114 -36.42 -11.98 -13.34
N GLU A 115 -35.71 -12.34 -14.42
CA GLU A 115 -34.51 -11.65 -14.94
C GLU A 115 -33.33 -11.65 -13.97
N ILE A 116 -32.20 -12.21 -14.42
CA ILE A 116 -30.98 -12.44 -13.64
C ILE A 116 -30.30 -11.08 -13.43
N GLU A 117 -30.66 -10.39 -12.35
CA GLU A 117 -30.04 -9.16 -11.87
C GLU A 117 -29.20 -9.53 -10.64
N GLY A 118 -27.88 -9.61 -10.80
CA GLY A 118 -26.97 -9.67 -9.66
C GLY A 118 -26.96 -8.29 -8.99
N GLU A 119 -27.25 -8.23 -7.70
CA GLU A 119 -27.25 -6.99 -6.92
C GLU A 119 -25.94 -6.21 -7.12
N PRO A 120 -25.98 -4.90 -7.48
CA PRO A 120 -24.79 -4.11 -7.79
C PRO A 120 -24.01 -3.60 -6.55
N ASP A 121 -24.42 -4.00 -5.36
CA ASP A 121 -24.11 -3.23 -4.14
C ASP A 121 -22.69 -3.48 -3.61
N GLU A 122 -22.07 -4.60 -3.99
CA GLU A 122 -20.69 -4.93 -3.59
C GLU A 122 -19.60 -4.47 -4.58
N TYR A 123 -19.96 -4.00 -5.79
CA TYR A 123 -18.99 -3.81 -6.87
C TYR A 123 -18.25 -2.47 -6.88
N PHE A 124 -18.62 -1.52 -6.02
CA PHE A 124 -18.12 -0.14 -6.17
C PHE A 124 -17.01 0.25 -5.22
N ASN A 125 -16.74 -0.47 -4.14
CA ASN A 125 -15.63 -0.10 -3.26
C ASN A 125 -14.32 -0.65 -3.80
N ALA A 126 -13.37 0.23 -4.10
CA ALA A 126 -12.03 -0.21 -4.45
C ALA A 126 -11.42 -1.03 -3.30
N PRO A 127 -10.62 -2.07 -3.59
CA PRO A 127 -9.88 -2.78 -2.55
C PRO A 127 -9.13 -1.78 -1.67
N SER A 128 -9.15 -2.00 -0.34
CA SER A 128 -8.57 -1.06 0.63
C SER A 128 -7.12 -0.67 0.30
N GLN A 129 -6.34 -1.61 -0.24
CA GLN A 129 -4.97 -1.37 -0.68
C GLN A 129 -4.88 -0.35 -1.84
N VAL A 130 -5.81 -0.38 -2.80
CA VAL A 130 -5.83 0.58 -3.90
C VAL A 130 -6.10 1.98 -3.38
N ALA A 131 -7.10 2.14 -2.50
CA ALA A 131 -7.41 3.42 -1.90
C ALA A 131 -6.20 3.98 -1.11
N LEU A 132 -5.49 3.13 -0.35
CA LEU A 132 -4.27 3.51 0.37
C LEU A 132 -3.13 3.91 -0.58
N THR A 133 -2.92 3.15 -1.65
CA THR A 133 -1.88 3.45 -2.66
C THR A 133 -2.13 4.80 -3.31
N ILE A 134 -3.37 5.08 -3.74
CA ILE A 134 -3.70 6.38 -4.33
C ILE A 134 -3.53 7.51 -3.30
N LYS A 135 -3.97 7.31 -2.05
CA LYS A 135 -3.80 8.28 -0.95
C LYS A 135 -2.34 8.67 -0.72
N SER A 136 -1.46 7.66 -0.70
CA SER A 136 -0.05 7.84 -0.38
C SER A 136 0.72 8.65 -1.44
N ASN A 137 0.31 8.55 -2.71
CA ASN A 137 0.96 9.25 -3.83
C ASN A 137 0.48 10.71 -3.98
N TYR A 138 -0.71 11.04 -3.48
CA TYR A 138 -1.33 12.36 -3.66
C TYR A 138 -1.78 13.03 -2.34
N PRO A 139 -0.92 13.15 -1.32
CA PRO A 139 -1.34 13.53 0.03
C PRO A 139 -1.97 14.93 0.13
N LYS A 140 -1.56 15.88 -0.73
CA LYS A 140 -2.07 17.27 -0.70
C LYS A 140 -3.45 17.42 -1.36
N GLN A 141 -3.78 16.56 -2.31
CA GLN A 141 -5.03 16.63 -3.06
C GLN A 141 -6.17 15.92 -2.33
N TRP A 142 -5.88 15.21 -1.24
CA TRP A 142 -6.80 14.30 -0.58
C TRP A 142 -7.53 14.87 0.64
N ASP A 143 -7.31 16.15 0.95
CA ASP A 143 -8.15 16.85 1.92
C ASP A 143 -9.57 16.99 1.33
N GLY A 144 -10.55 16.30 1.91
CA GLY A 144 -11.92 16.26 1.41
C GLY A 144 -12.26 15.12 0.44
N MET A 145 -11.39 14.12 0.25
CA MET A 145 -11.77 12.91 -0.48
C MET A 145 -12.72 12.03 0.35
N LYS A 146 -13.85 11.62 -0.23
CA LYS A 146 -14.87 10.78 0.42
C LYS A 146 -14.66 9.29 0.17
N ALA A 147 -14.40 8.92 -1.09
CA ALA A 147 -14.39 7.53 -1.50
C ALA A 147 -13.48 7.31 -2.72
N VAL A 148 -13.05 6.06 -2.90
CA VAL A 148 -12.43 5.57 -4.13
C VAL A 148 -13.29 4.45 -4.66
N LYS A 149 -13.76 4.59 -5.89
CA LYS A 149 -14.66 3.64 -6.53
C LYS A 149 -13.99 2.95 -7.71
N ALA A 150 -14.22 1.64 -7.85
CA ALA A 150 -13.75 0.89 -9.00
C ALA A 150 -14.60 1.22 -10.24
N THR A 151 -13.97 1.18 -11.41
CA THR A 151 -14.67 1.28 -12.70
C THR A 151 -14.64 -0.09 -13.40
N PRO A 152 -15.51 -0.34 -14.40
CA PRO A 152 -15.42 -1.54 -15.24
C PRO A 152 -14.16 -1.56 -16.12
N PHE A 153 -13.46 -0.42 -16.24
CA PHE A 153 -12.25 -0.30 -17.03
C PHE A 153 -11.05 -0.78 -16.20
N LYS A 154 -10.32 -1.76 -16.74
CA LYS A 154 -9.19 -2.37 -16.04
C LYS A 154 -8.16 -1.30 -15.64
N SER A 155 -7.79 -1.31 -14.36
CA SER A 155 -6.84 -0.36 -13.76
C SER A 155 -7.31 1.09 -13.64
N TYR A 156 -8.58 1.41 -13.91
CA TYR A 156 -9.12 2.76 -13.68
C TYR A 156 -10.03 2.80 -12.47
N TYR A 157 -9.88 3.87 -11.69
CA TYR A 157 -10.60 4.16 -10.45
C TYR A 157 -11.09 5.60 -10.48
N VAL A 158 -12.16 5.87 -9.73
CA VAL A 158 -12.71 7.21 -9.56
C VAL A 158 -12.53 7.62 -8.11
N THR A 159 -11.82 8.72 -7.88
CA THR A 159 -11.74 9.36 -6.56
C THR A 159 -12.86 10.40 -6.47
N VAL A 160 -13.70 10.29 -5.43
CA VAL A 160 -14.86 11.14 -5.22
C VAL A 160 -14.54 12.18 -4.14
N PHE A 161 -14.65 13.46 -4.49
CA PHE A 161 -14.49 14.59 -3.58
C PHE A 161 -15.84 15.26 -3.28
N ASN A 162 -15.82 16.29 -2.44
CA ASN A 162 -17.02 17.08 -2.13
C ASN A 162 -17.65 17.75 -3.35
N THR A 163 -16.83 18.25 -4.28
CA THR A 163 -17.28 19.13 -5.36
C THR A 163 -16.96 18.60 -6.77
N TYR A 164 -16.15 17.56 -6.89
CA TYR A 164 -15.73 16.98 -8.17
C TYR A 164 -15.30 15.51 -7.99
N PHE A 165 -14.98 14.86 -9.10
CA PHE A 165 -14.34 13.55 -9.11
C PHE A 165 -13.07 13.61 -9.98
N GLU A 166 -12.11 12.73 -9.72
CA GLU A 166 -10.95 12.55 -10.59
C GLU A 166 -10.86 11.09 -11.04
N ILE A 167 -10.33 10.88 -12.25
CA ILE A 167 -10.07 9.55 -12.80
C ILE A 167 -8.61 9.23 -12.55
N VAL A 168 -8.35 8.09 -11.90
CA VAL A 168 -7.02 7.63 -11.56
C VAL A 168 -6.76 6.30 -12.24
N LYS A 169 -5.68 6.22 -13.02
CA LYS A 169 -5.18 4.98 -13.59
C LYS A 169 -4.07 4.41 -12.72
N LEU A 170 -4.13 3.12 -12.42
CA LEU A 170 -3.13 2.41 -11.63
C LEU A 170 -2.27 1.54 -12.55
N ASP A 171 -1.19 2.11 -13.06
CA ASP A 171 -0.19 1.38 -13.85
C ASP A 171 0.87 0.83 -12.92
N GLU A 172 1.00 -0.50 -12.82
CA GLU A 172 2.11 -1.16 -12.11
C GLU A 172 2.42 -0.53 -10.73
N HIS A 173 1.36 -0.16 -9.99
CA HIS A 173 1.38 0.42 -8.64
C HIS A 173 1.68 1.93 -8.54
N THR A 174 1.89 2.62 -9.67
CA THR A 174 2.01 4.08 -9.69
C THR A 174 0.70 4.69 -10.17
N PRO A 175 -0.12 5.25 -9.25
CA PRO A 175 -1.34 5.91 -9.65
C PRO A 175 -1.00 7.17 -10.44
N LYS A 176 -1.78 7.42 -11.50
CA LYS A 176 -1.69 8.61 -12.35
C LYS A 176 -3.08 9.21 -12.50
N ILE A 177 -3.21 10.49 -12.19
CA ILE A 177 -4.43 11.25 -12.51
C ILE A 177 -4.48 11.40 -14.04
N ILE A 178 -5.61 11.05 -14.62
CA ILE A 178 -5.84 11.08 -16.05
C ILE A 178 -6.78 12.25 -16.39
N ASP A 179 -6.48 12.92 -17.49
CA ASP A 179 -7.28 13.95 -18.11
C ASP A 179 -7.52 13.64 -19.61
N GLN A 180 -8.33 14.47 -20.27
CA GLN A 180 -8.65 14.33 -21.70
C GLN A 180 -7.43 14.35 -22.65
N ASN A 181 -6.29 14.88 -22.21
CA ASN A 181 -5.10 15.02 -23.04
C ASN A 181 -4.09 13.88 -22.82
N THR A 182 -4.22 13.13 -21.72
CA THR A 182 -3.21 12.17 -21.25
C THR A 182 -3.56 10.72 -21.56
N ASP A 183 -4.83 10.39 -21.82
CA ASP A 183 -5.24 9.01 -22.11
C ASP A 183 -6.40 8.97 -23.12
N SER A 184 -6.28 8.13 -24.14
CA SER A 184 -7.29 7.96 -25.18
C SER A 184 -8.62 7.40 -24.66
N ASN A 185 -8.60 6.72 -23.51
CA ASN A 185 -9.80 6.13 -22.91
C ASN A 185 -10.60 7.13 -22.05
N TYR A 186 -10.09 8.35 -21.85
CA TYR A 186 -10.71 9.34 -20.95
C TYR A 186 -12.18 9.59 -21.28
N GLU A 187 -12.50 9.83 -22.56
CA GLU A 187 -13.87 10.15 -23.01
C GLU A 187 -14.87 9.03 -22.70
N GLU A 188 -14.47 7.77 -22.90
CA GLU A 188 -15.31 6.61 -22.64
C GLU A 188 -15.57 6.45 -21.13
N ILE A 189 -14.52 6.57 -20.31
CA ILE A 189 -14.62 6.47 -18.85
C ILE A 189 -15.46 7.61 -18.31
N HIS A 190 -15.20 8.85 -18.76
CA HIS A 190 -15.92 10.04 -18.33
C HIS A 190 -17.42 9.93 -18.65
N LYS A 191 -17.76 9.46 -19.86
CA LYS A 191 -19.16 9.21 -20.25
C LYS A 191 -19.82 8.16 -19.35
N TRP A 192 -19.12 7.08 -19.02
CA TRP A 192 -19.63 6.06 -18.10
C TRP A 192 -19.85 6.61 -16.68
N ILE A 193 -18.96 7.46 -16.17
CA ILE A 193 -19.10 8.11 -14.86
C ILE A 193 -20.34 9.00 -14.85
N GLU A 194 -20.53 9.85 -15.85
CA GLU A 194 -21.69 10.74 -15.93
C GLU A 194 -23.01 9.95 -16.01
N GLN A 195 -23.04 8.81 -16.70
CA GLN A 195 -24.21 7.91 -16.73
C GLN A 195 -24.51 7.24 -15.39
N ASN A 196 -23.52 7.10 -14.52
CA ASN A 196 -23.64 6.42 -13.23
C ASN A 196 -23.47 7.39 -12.05
N LYS A 197 -23.58 8.70 -12.26
CA LYS A 197 -23.29 9.75 -11.27
C LYS A 197 -24.09 9.61 -9.98
N ASN A 198 -25.31 9.09 -10.05
CA ASN A 198 -26.17 8.81 -8.90
C ASN A 198 -25.66 7.68 -7.99
N LYS A 199 -24.71 6.87 -8.48
CA LYS A 199 -24.06 5.81 -7.71
C LYS A 199 -22.75 6.25 -7.06
N PHE A 200 -22.27 7.47 -7.33
CA PHE A 200 -20.99 7.99 -6.81
C PHE A 200 -21.14 8.82 -5.54
#